data_AF-D8LYE1-F1
#
_entry.id   AF-D8LYE1-F1
#
_cell.length_a   1.000
_cell.length_b   1.000
_cell.length_c   1.000
_cell.angle_alpha   90.00
_cell.angle_beta   90.00
_cell.angle_gamma   90.00
#
_symmetry.space_group_name_H-M   'P 1'
#
loop_
_entity.id
_entity.type
_entity.pdbx_description
1 polymer ?
#
loop_
_entity_poly.entity_id
_entity_poly.type
_entity_poly.pdbx_seq_one_letter_code
_entity_poly.pdbx_strand_id
1 'polypeptide(L)'
;MASIFDSIEKGLDAWGFDLCQPFSIEDYNENVPDINKIPSMGRKSTLAILVGNSRNVWEHFIDAMVKDDALFQNENPLDEYTKRALESVLSNIHIHYRVYYTFKSREVPSLNYQLIAEISGMCKRSYQSKMCYHYKYGHWIGLRAVIVLDHSFVYNLSTKHMQDFQICRLCDQKYGERLDYLWRDKTMIANTSHDLHTQPIQLLLRRSLLSLQQEPEGFGARSGAISEGRSHAAIRLDGGIQSGSRTLSIRG
;
A
#
# COMPACT_ATOMS: atom_id res chain seq x y z
N MET A 1 18.84 14.11 -1.50
CA MET A 1 17.48 13.63 -1.19
C MET A 1 17.25 12.23 -1.72
N ALA A 2 17.49 11.98 -3.01
CA ALA A 2 17.47 10.64 -3.61
C ALA A 2 18.31 9.65 -2.79
N SER A 3 19.60 9.96 -2.51
CA SER A 3 20.48 8.99 -1.85
C SER A 3 20.01 8.45 -0.49
N ILE A 4 19.47 9.30 0.42
CA ILE A 4 19.06 8.84 1.75
C ILE A 4 17.71 8.12 1.72
N PHE A 5 16.73 8.67 0.99
CA PHE A 5 15.43 8.04 0.85
C PHE A 5 15.56 6.70 0.12
N ASP A 6 16.30 6.66 -0.99
CA ASP A 6 16.53 5.44 -1.77
C ASP A 6 17.26 4.37 -0.93
N SER A 7 18.17 4.79 -0.04
CA SER A 7 18.86 3.86 0.86
C SER A 7 17.92 3.27 1.92
N ILE A 8 17.06 4.09 2.51
CA ILE A 8 16.03 3.64 3.46
C ILE A 8 15.04 2.72 2.78
N GLU A 9 14.51 3.13 1.63
CA GLU A 9 13.51 2.39 0.86
C GLU A 9 14.06 1.02 0.44
N LYS A 10 15.25 0.97 -0.16
CA LYS A 10 15.88 -0.31 -0.53
C LYS A 10 16.19 -1.18 0.68
N GLY A 11 16.61 -0.57 1.78
CA GLY A 11 16.85 -1.27 3.03
C GLY A 11 15.58 -1.93 3.55
N LEU A 12 14.46 -1.21 3.56
CA LEU A 12 13.17 -1.68 4.05
C LEU A 12 12.50 -2.70 3.13
N ASP A 13 12.71 -2.59 1.82
CA ASP A 13 12.21 -3.56 0.84
C ASP A 13 12.76 -4.96 1.09
N ALA A 14 14.03 -5.08 1.52
CA ALA A 14 14.65 -6.36 1.90
C ALA A 14 13.97 -7.05 3.10
N TRP A 15 13.19 -6.30 3.89
CA TRP A 15 12.37 -6.80 5.00
C TRP A 15 10.89 -6.96 4.64
N GLY A 16 10.52 -6.71 3.36
CA GLY A 16 9.16 -6.81 2.86
C GLY A 16 8.30 -5.56 3.08
N PHE A 17 8.88 -4.44 3.51
CA PHE A 17 8.19 -3.14 3.62
C PHE A 17 8.32 -2.36 2.30
N ASP A 18 7.48 -2.72 1.34
CA ASP A 18 7.51 -2.25 -0.06
C ASP A 18 6.80 -0.90 -0.30
N LEU A 19 6.22 -0.30 0.76
CA LEU A 19 5.52 0.98 0.68
C LEU A 19 6.26 2.03 1.49
N CYS A 20 7.08 2.85 0.81
CA CYS A 20 7.73 4.00 1.38
C CYS A 20 7.33 5.26 0.61
N GLN A 21 6.89 6.29 1.33
CA GLN A 21 6.46 7.55 0.72
C GLN A 21 7.05 8.75 1.47
N PRO A 22 7.90 9.57 0.84
CA PRO A 22 8.45 10.77 1.47
C PRO A 22 7.40 11.88 1.47
N PHE A 23 7.39 12.70 2.52
CA PHE A 23 6.50 13.86 2.65
C PHE A 23 7.12 14.94 3.54
N SER A 24 6.54 16.13 3.48
CA SER A 24 6.84 17.28 4.34
C SER A 24 6.02 17.19 5.62
N ILE A 25 6.67 17.24 6.77
CA ILE A 25 5.97 17.27 8.07
C ILE A 25 5.05 18.48 8.17
N GLU A 26 5.45 19.59 7.57
CA GLU A 26 4.73 20.85 7.61
C GLU A 26 3.38 20.73 6.91
N ASP A 27 3.31 20.02 5.77
CA ASP A 27 2.06 19.74 5.06
C ASP A 27 1.09 18.95 5.95
N TYR A 28 1.59 18.01 6.76
CA TYR A 28 0.79 17.31 7.77
C TYR A 28 0.37 18.22 8.92
N ASN A 29 1.31 18.99 9.48
CA ASN A 29 1.10 19.85 10.64
C ASN A 29 0.08 20.97 10.36
N GLU A 30 -0.05 21.43 9.13
CA GLU A 30 -1.06 22.41 8.70
C GLU A 30 -2.50 21.86 8.79
N ASN A 31 -2.67 20.52 8.80
CA ASN A 31 -3.94 19.83 8.75
C ASN A 31 -4.36 19.19 10.09
N VAL A 32 -3.62 19.44 11.17
CA VAL A 32 -3.88 18.84 12.49
C VAL A 32 -3.77 19.87 13.62
N PRO A 33 -4.46 19.66 14.77
CA PRO A 33 -4.31 20.52 15.93
C PRO A 33 -2.91 20.40 16.56
N ASP A 34 -2.51 21.39 17.35
CA ASP A 34 -1.14 21.51 17.88
C ASP A 34 -0.65 20.28 18.67
N ILE A 35 -1.53 19.62 19.41
CA ILE A 35 -1.20 18.40 20.18
C ILE A 35 -0.83 17.20 19.30
N ASN A 36 -1.23 17.21 18.03
CA ASN A 36 -0.96 16.16 17.05
C ASN A 36 0.18 16.54 16.09
N LYS A 37 0.75 17.75 16.20
CA LYS A 37 1.86 18.20 15.35
C LYS A 37 3.14 17.42 15.64
N ILE A 38 3.82 17.02 14.57
CA ILE A 38 5.13 16.39 14.63
C ILE A 38 6.19 17.50 14.71
N PRO A 39 7.16 17.43 15.65
CA PRO A 39 8.22 18.44 15.72
C PRO A 39 9.08 18.51 14.44
N SER A 40 9.15 19.69 13.83
CA SER A 40 9.93 19.99 12.61
C SER A 40 11.46 20.02 12.78
N MET A 41 11.99 19.59 13.93
CA MET A 41 13.44 19.60 14.21
C MET A 41 14.15 20.95 13.89
N GLY A 42 13.44 22.07 14.01
CA GLY A 42 13.96 23.41 13.71
C GLY A 42 14.07 23.76 12.22
N ARG A 43 13.53 22.93 11.30
CA ARG A 43 13.54 23.18 9.86
C ARG A 43 12.24 23.82 9.38
N LYS A 44 12.32 24.44 8.18
CA LYS A 44 11.15 25.00 7.46
C LYS A 44 10.35 23.94 6.69
N SER A 45 11.02 22.88 6.24
CA SER A 45 10.40 21.75 5.57
C SER A 45 11.21 20.51 5.95
N THR A 46 10.65 19.66 6.80
CA THR A 46 11.31 18.51 7.42
C THR A 46 10.92 17.25 6.70
N LEU A 47 11.92 16.46 6.30
CA LEU A 47 11.70 15.18 5.64
C LEU A 47 11.14 14.16 6.62
N ALA A 48 9.97 13.63 6.28
CA ALA A 48 9.44 12.41 6.87
C ALA A 48 9.17 11.36 5.80
N ILE A 49 9.15 10.10 6.22
CA ILE A 49 8.88 8.95 5.36
C ILE A 49 7.77 8.14 6.03
N LEU A 50 6.64 8.00 5.35
CA LEU A 50 5.61 7.05 5.73
C LEU A 50 6.04 5.65 5.26
N VAL A 51 6.04 4.71 6.20
CA VAL A 51 6.38 3.32 5.98
C VAL A 51 5.13 2.47 6.15
N GLY A 52 4.90 1.61 5.17
CA GLY A 52 3.87 0.60 5.19
C GLY A 52 4.31 -0.66 4.48
N ASN A 53 3.36 -1.56 4.28
CA ASN A 53 3.58 -2.82 3.57
C ASN A 53 2.34 -3.21 2.77
N SER A 54 2.55 -3.86 1.64
CA SER A 54 1.55 -4.70 0.98
C SER A 54 1.59 -6.12 1.56
N ARG A 55 1.08 -7.11 0.82
CA ARG A 55 1.25 -8.53 1.17
C ARG A 55 2.71 -9.00 1.18
N ASN A 56 3.63 -8.21 0.62
CA ASN A 56 5.05 -8.57 0.49
C ASN A 56 5.69 -8.91 1.85
N VAL A 57 5.28 -8.25 2.93
CA VAL A 57 5.85 -8.47 4.27
C VAL A 57 5.71 -9.91 4.77
N TRP A 58 4.68 -10.64 4.36
CA TRP A 58 4.31 -11.91 5.00
C TRP A 58 5.35 -13.00 4.79
N GLU A 59 5.97 -13.09 3.61
CA GLU A 59 7.00 -14.10 3.34
C GLU A 59 8.23 -13.86 4.22
N HIS A 60 8.69 -12.62 4.30
CA HIS A 60 9.85 -12.23 5.12
C HIS A 60 9.56 -12.38 6.63
N PHE A 61 8.37 -11.96 7.07
CA PHE A 61 7.97 -12.07 8.47
C PHE A 61 7.84 -13.52 8.93
N ILE A 62 7.24 -14.39 8.11
CA ILE A 62 7.11 -15.82 8.44
C ILE A 62 8.50 -16.48 8.48
N ASP A 63 9.37 -16.20 7.51
CA ASP A 63 10.75 -16.70 7.51
C ASP A 63 11.53 -16.25 8.76
N ALA A 64 11.36 -14.99 9.19
CA ALA A 64 11.95 -14.48 10.42
C ALA A 64 11.41 -15.20 11.68
N MET A 65 10.09 -15.44 11.77
CA MET A 65 9.51 -16.17 12.90
C MET A 65 9.97 -17.63 12.97
N VAL A 66 10.19 -18.29 11.83
CA VAL A 66 10.71 -19.67 11.79
C VAL A 66 12.15 -19.74 12.31
N LYS A 67 12.93 -18.67 12.12
CA LYS A 67 14.35 -18.61 12.52
C LYS A 67 14.56 -18.10 13.95
N ASP A 68 13.57 -17.41 14.53
CA ASP A 68 13.67 -16.78 15.83
C ASP A 68 12.47 -17.10 16.72
N ASP A 69 12.66 -18.06 17.64
CA ASP A 69 11.66 -18.46 18.61
C ASP A 69 11.22 -17.29 19.52
N ALA A 70 12.12 -16.35 19.84
CA ALA A 70 11.77 -15.21 20.69
C ALA A 70 10.83 -14.23 19.96
N LEU A 71 11.00 -14.07 18.65
CA LEU A 71 10.06 -13.31 17.83
C LEU A 71 8.71 -14.04 17.74
N PHE A 72 8.72 -15.36 17.53
CA PHE A 72 7.50 -16.15 17.45
C PHE A 72 6.67 -16.14 18.74
N GLN A 73 7.34 -16.13 19.91
CA GLN A 73 6.69 -16.08 21.22
C GLN A 73 6.35 -14.65 21.69
N ASN A 74 6.67 -13.62 20.90
CA ASN A 74 6.33 -12.25 21.24
C ASN A 74 4.81 -12.03 21.20
N GLU A 75 4.28 -11.20 22.11
CA GLU A 75 2.84 -10.86 22.15
C GLU A 75 2.37 -10.15 20.87
N ASN A 76 3.24 -9.30 20.29
CA ASN A 76 2.96 -8.51 19.10
C ASN A 76 4.10 -8.73 18.07
N PRO A 77 4.21 -9.93 17.48
CA PRO A 77 5.40 -10.35 16.74
C PRO A 77 5.63 -9.51 15.48
N LEU A 78 4.56 -9.07 14.82
CA LEU A 78 4.66 -8.20 13.64
C LEU A 78 5.11 -6.78 13.99
N ASP A 79 4.70 -6.27 15.15
CA ASP A 79 5.15 -4.95 15.63
C ASP A 79 6.62 -5.00 16.03
N GLU A 80 7.05 -6.08 16.69
CA GLU A 80 8.45 -6.32 17.02
C GLU A 80 9.32 -6.52 15.77
N TYR A 81 8.84 -7.28 14.79
CA TYR A 81 9.48 -7.42 13.49
C TYR A 81 9.64 -6.06 12.79
N THR A 82 8.59 -5.22 12.84
CA THR A 82 8.62 -3.85 12.27
C THR A 82 9.68 -2.98 12.93
N LYS A 83 9.81 -3.02 14.27
CA LYS A 83 10.87 -2.28 14.97
C LYS A 83 12.25 -2.74 14.53
N ARG A 84 12.49 -4.05 14.53
CA ARG A 84 13.79 -4.63 14.16
C ARG A 84 14.19 -4.27 12.73
N ALA A 85 13.24 -4.32 11.79
CA ALA A 85 13.48 -3.91 10.41
C ALA A 85 13.89 -2.43 10.33
N LEU A 86 13.14 -1.55 11.00
CA LEU A 86 13.44 -0.11 11.03
C LEU A 86 14.78 0.18 11.71
N GLU A 87 15.06 -0.43 12.86
CA GLU A 87 16.33 -0.27 13.58
C GLU A 87 17.51 -0.78 12.74
N SER A 88 17.36 -1.93 12.07
CA SER A 88 18.39 -2.47 11.19
C SER A 88 18.74 -1.51 10.05
N VAL A 89 17.74 -0.92 9.40
CA VAL A 89 17.96 0.02 8.28
C VAL A 89 18.51 1.36 8.78
N LEU A 90 17.94 1.91 9.85
CA LEU A 90 18.28 3.23 10.36
C LEU A 90 19.61 3.26 11.12
N SER A 91 20.10 2.13 11.63
CA SER A 91 21.42 2.04 12.30
C SER A 91 22.59 2.49 11.43
N ASN A 92 22.45 2.40 10.11
CA ASN A 92 23.48 2.79 9.14
C ASN A 92 23.39 4.28 8.73
N ILE A 93 22.43 5.02 9.28
CA ILE A 93 22.14 6.41 8.89
C ILE A 93 22.72 7.37 9.92
N HIS A 94 23.64 8.21 9.47
CA HIS A 94 24.36 9.18 10.30
C HIS A 94 23.62 10.52 10.41
N ILE A 95 22.29 10.48 10.53
CA ILE A 95 21.43 11.66 10.69
C ILE A 95 20.53 11.42 11.89
N HIS A 96 20.31 12.44 12.70
CA HIS A 96 19.36 12.34 13.80
C HIS A 96 17.96 12.05 13.27
N TYR A 97 17.27 11.05 13.86
CA TYR A 97 15.95 10.64 13.43
C TYR A 97 15.04 10.34 14.62
N ARG A 98 13.73 10.30 14.36
CA ARG A 98 12.70 9.81 15.28
C ARG A 98 11.74 8.90 14.53
N VAL A 99 11.25 7.87 15.19
CA VAL A 99 10.28 6.92 14.61
C VAL A 99 9.00 6.93 15.43
N TYR A 100 7.88 7.12 14.75
CA TYR A 100 6.53 7.02 15.31
C TYR A 100 5.85 5.78 14.76
N TYR A 101 5.49 4.85 15.63
CA TYR A 101 4.87 3.58 15.24
C TYR A 101 3.34 3.62 15.36
N THR A 102 2.63 2.97 14.45
CA THR A 102 1.15 2.95 14.44
C THR A 102 0.55 2.30 15.68
N PHE A 103 1.24 1.32 16.26
CA PHE A 103 0.81 0.61 17.47
C PHE A 103 1.04 1.41 18.77
N LYS A 104 1.72 2.56 18.73
CA LYS A 104 1.97 3.43 19.89
C LYS A 104 0.94 4.56 20.01
N SER A 105 -0.34 4.20 19.99
CA SER A 105 -1.47 5.15 19.95
C SER A 105 -1.61 6.07 21.16
N ARG A 106 -0.92 5.76 22.27
CA ARG A 106 -0.95 6.54 23.53
C ARG A 106 0.20 7.54 23.66
N GLU A 107 1.14 7.56 22.72
CA GLU A 107 2.24 8.53 22.74
C GLU A 107 1.81 9.85 22.09
N VAL A 108 2.36 10.97 22.58
CA VAL A 108 2.12 12.31 22.02
C VAL A 108 3.36 12.72 21.20
N PRO A 109 3.18 13.22 19.98
CA PRO A 109 1.91 13.40 19.25
C PRO A 109 1.27 12.07 18.84
N SER A 110 -0.07 12.02 18.91
CA SER A 110 -0.84 10.90 18.33
C SER A 110 -1.01 11.15 16.83
N LEU A 111 -0.43 10.31 15.98
CA LEU A 111 -0.41 10.57 14.53
C LEU A 111 -1.68 10.05 13.85
N ASN A 112 -2.27 10.86 12.96
CA ASN A 112 -3.30 10.39 12.04
C ASN A 112 -2.66 9.79 10.79
N TYR A 113 -2.31 8.50 10.85
CA TYR A 113 -1.63 7.81 9.76
C TYR A 113 -2.43 7.77 8.45
N GLN A 114 -3.77 7.77 8.52
CA GLN A 114 -4.60 7.81 7.32
C GLN A 114 -4.50 9.16 6.61
N LEU A 115 -4.46 10.26 7.36
CA LEU A 115 -4.20 11.59 6.83
C LEU A 115 -2.78 11.71 6.27
N ILE A 116 -1.79 11.15 6.96
CA ILE A 116 -0.40 11.12 6.47
C ILE A 116 -0.32 10.35 5.14
N ALA A 117 -1.01 9.22 5.01
CA ALA A 117 -1.07 8.46 3.77
C ALA A 117 -1.70 9.24 2.61
N GLU A 118 -2.71 10.08 2.90
CA GLU A 118 -3.34 10.98 1.94
C GLU A 118 -2.42 12.13 1.52
N ILE A 119 -1.85 12.85 2.49
CA ILE A 119 -0.95 14.00 2.25
C ILE A 119 0.34 13.58 1.53
N SER A 120 0.92 12.45 1.94
CA SER A 120 2.13 11.91 1.32
C SER A 120 1.89 11.43 -0.13
N GLY A 121 0.62 11.25 -0.51
CA GLY A 121 0.25 10.71 -1.81
C GLY A 121 0.34 9.18 -1.91
N MET A 122 0.58 8.48 -0.80
CA MET A 122 0.61 7.01 -0.80
C MET A 122 -0.78 6.42 -1.11
N CYS A 123 -1.85 7.03 -0.60
CA CYS A 123 -3.21 6.50 -0.70
C CYS A 123 -4.26 7.60 -0.87
N LYS A 124 -5.44 7.25 -1.40
CA LYS A 124 -6.64 8.07 -1.25
C LYS A 124 -7.44 7.59 -0.05
N ARG A 125 -7.90 8.51 0.80
CA ARG A 125 -8.75 8.20 1.95
C ARG A 125 -10.21 8.31 1.53
N SER A 126 -11.00 7.29 1.81
CA SER A 126 -12.44 7.32 1.56
C SER A 126 -13.17 8.10 2.66
N TYR A 127 -14.05 9.01 2.26
CA TYR A 127 -15.00 9.65 3.17
C TYR A 127 -16.10 8.71 3.64
N GLN A 128 -16.45 7.68 2.86
CA GLN A 128 -17.54 6.75 3.16
C GLN A 128 -17.09 5.61 4.07
N SER A 129 -16.10 4.82 3.66
CA SER A 129 -15.60 3.70 4.45
C SER A 129 -14.58 4.09 5.52
N LYS A 130 -14.05 5.32 5.47
CA LYS A 130 -12.92 5.77 6.31
C LYS A 130 -11.64 4.96 6.11
N MET A 131 -11.54 4.17 5.04
CA MET A 131 -10.36 3.37 4.70
C MET A 131 -9.40 4.13 3.79
N CYS A 132 -8.13 3.74 3.80
CA CYS A 132 -7.14 4.16 2.82
C CYS A 132 -7.07 3.15 1.67
N TYR A 133 -7.03 3.64 0.44
CA TYR A 133 -6.87 2.84 -0.77
C TYR A 133 -5.56 3.21 -1.47
N HIS A 134 -4.73 2.22 -1.74
CA HIS A 134 -3.56 2.31 -2.60
C HIS A 134 -3.96 1.96 -4.03
N TYR A 135 -3.42 2.68 -5.03
CA TYR A 135 -3.80 2.50 -6.45
C TYR A 135 -3.60 1.05 -6.95
N LYS A 136 -2.54 0.38 -6.49
CA LYS A 136 -2.18 -0.99 -6.89
C LYS A 136 -2.78 -2.07 -5.98
N TYR A 137 -2.89 -1.79 -4.69
CA TYR A 137 -3.17 -2.80 -3.66
C TYR A 137 -4.58 -2.66 -3.05
N GLY A 138 -5.33 -1.64 -3.46
CA GLY A 138 -6.60 -1.30 -2.82
C GLY A 138 -6.37 -1.01 -1.33
N HIS A 139 -7.26 -1.51 -0.48
CA HIS A 139 -7.14 -1.35 0.98
C HIS A 139 -6.25 -2.42 1.64
N TRP A 140 -5.65 -3.33 0.86
CA TRP A 140 -4.80 -4.42 1.35
C TRP A 140 -3.37 -3.95 1.62
N ILE A 141 -3.26 -2.94 2.48
CA ILE A 141 -2.00 -2.37 2.93
C ILE A 141 -2.01 -2.21 4.45
N GLY A 142 -0.83 -2.27 5.07
CA GLY A 142 -0.62 -1.90 6.46
C GLY A 142 0.19 -0.62 6.54
N LEU A 143 -0.31 0.39 7.25
CA LEU A 143 0.51 1.54 7.67
C LEU A 143 1.24 1.15 8.96
N ARG A 144 2.54 1.43 9.06
CA ARG A 144 3.40 0.87 10.11
C ARG A 144 4.15 1.90 10.92
N ALA A 145 4.78 2.85 10.26
CA ALA A 145 5.56 3.86 10.95
C ALA A 145 5.71 5.15 10.14
N VAL A 146 6.11 6.20 10.83
CA VAL A 146 6.61 7.44 10.24
C VAL A 146 8.02 7.66 10.77
N ILE A 147 8.99 7.74 9.85
CA ILE A 147 10.37 8.10 10.15
C ILE A 147 10.52 9.59 9.91
N VAL A 148 10.93 10.34 10.91
CA VAL A 148 11.26 11.76 10.81
C VAL A 148 12.78 11.90 10.82
N LEU A 149 13.32 12.56 9.82
CA LEU A 149 14.74 12.78 9.66
C LEU A 149 15.06 14.25 9.90
N ASP A 150 16.16 14.54 10.60
CA ASP A 150 16.74 15.88 10.67
C ASP A 150 17.40 16.21 9.32
N HIS A 151 16.58 16.32 8.30
CA HIS A 151 16.95 16.60 6.93
C HIS A 151 15.85 17.42 6.27
N SER A 152 16.22 18.35 5.39
CA SER A 152 15.22 19.16 4.69
C SER A 152 14.48 18.30 3.67
N PHE A 153 13.17 18.48 3.57
CA PHE A 153 12.40 18.02 2.42
C PHE A 153 12.53 19.03 1.28
N VAL A 154 12.74 18.53 0.07
CA VAL A 154 12.83 19.29 -1.18
C VAL A 154 11.96 18.51 -2.14
N TYR A 155 10.80 19.07 -2.40
CA TYR A 155 9.88 18.53 -3.39
C TYR A 155 10.60 18.46 -4.74
N ASN A 156 10.73 17.26 -5.29
CA ASN A 156 11.15 17.10 -6.68
C ASN A 156 10.05 16.39 -7.46
N LEU A 157 9.95 16.68 -8.75
CA LEU A 157 8.95 16.07 -9.65
C LEU A 157 9.20 14.57 -9.89
N SER A 158 10.27 14.00 -9.31
CA SER A 158 10.54 12.56 -9.33
C SER A 158 10.20 11.87 -8.00
N THR A 159 9.69 12.60 -7.01
CA THR A 159 9.15 12.00 -5.79
C THR A 159 7.93 11.20 -6.22
N LYS A 160 7.69 10.06 -5.57
CA LYS A 160 6.58 9.16 -5.91
C LYS A 160 5.27 9.93 -5.83
N HIS A 161 4.78 10.45 -6.95
CA HIS A 161 3.53 11.20 -6.93
C HIS A 161 2.38 10.24 -6.71
N MET A 162 1.34 10.73 -6.02
CA MET A 162 0.08 10.01 -5.93
C MET A 162 -0.39 9.69 -7.34
N GLN A 163 -0.54 8.41 -7.65
CA GLN A 163 -1.17 8.02 -8.91
C GLN A 163 -2.63 8.47 -8.87
N ASP A 164 -3.10 9.11 -9.93
CA ASP A 164 -4.51 9.45 -10.01
C ASP A 164 -5.33 8.19 -10.30
N PHE A 165 -6.17 7.81 -9.35
CA PHE A 165 -7.12 6.71 -9.50
C PHE A 165 -8.42 7.04 -8.77
N GLN A 166 -9.54 6.46 -9.20
CA GLN A 166 -10.81 6.63 -8.52
C GLN A 166 -11.07 5.44 -7.60
N ILE A 167 -11.49 5.71 -6.37
CA ILE A 167 -11.95 4.66 -5.47
C ILE A 167 -13.24 4.09 -6.07
N CYS A 168 -13.31 2.76 -6.23
CA CYS A 168 -14.52 2.11 -6.74
C CYS A 168 -15.69 2.35 -5.77
N ARG A 169 -16.68 3.14 -6.20
CA ARG A 169 -17.85 3.52 -5.38
C ARG A 169 -18.60 2.32 -4.81
N LEU A 170 -18.79 1.26 -5.60
CA LEU A 170 -19.49 0.05 -5.16
C LEU A 170 -18.71 -0.71 -4.08
N CYS A 171 -17.39 -0.83 -4.24
CA CYS A 171 -16.53 -1.46 -3.24
C CYS A 171 -16.54 -0.63 -1.96
N ASP A 172 -16.37 0.69 -2.09
CA ASP A 172 -16.28 1.60 -0.96
C ASP A 172 -17.57 1.63 -0.12
N GLN A 173 -18.73 1.63 -0.79
CA GLN A 173 -20.02 1.49 -0.12
C GLN A 173 -20.13 0.17 0.64
N LYS A 174 -19.82 -0.96 -0.01
CA LYS A 174 -19.89 -2.29 0.63
C LYS A 174 -18.97 -2.39 1.85
N TYR A 175 -17.75 -1.84 1.76
CA TYR A 175 -16.83 -1.81 2.90
C TYR A 175 -17.32 -0.90 4.01
N GLY A 176 -17.87 0.28 3.69
CA GLY A 176 -18.48 1.17 4.67
C GLY A 176 -19.62 0.50 5.43
N GLU A 177 -20.55 -0.15 4.71
CA GLU A 177 -21.66 -0.90 5.32
C GLU A 177 -21.15 -2.04 6.23
N ARG A 178 -20.10 -2.75 5.82
CA ARG A 178 -19.49 -3.82 6.61
C ARG A 178 -18.81 -3.30 7.87
N LEU A 179 -18.09 -2.17 7.78
CA LEU A 179 -17.45 -1.55 8.94
C LEU A 179 -18.49 -1.00 9.93
N ASP A 180 -19.55 -0.35 9.42
CA ASP A 180 -20.67 0.12 10.24
C ASP A 180 -21.35 -1.04 10.98
N TYR A 181 -21.52 -2.18 10.29
CA TYR A 181 -22.05 -3.39 10.91
C TYR A 181 -21.13 -3.91 12.04
N LEU A 182 -19.82 -4.03 11.77
CA LEU A 182 -18.83 -4.48 12.76
C LEU A 182 -18.73 -3.54 13.97
N TRP A 183 -18.89 -2.22 13.76
CA TRP A 183 -18.88 -1.24 14.85
C TRP A 183 -20.14 -1.25 15.71
N ARG A 184 -21.31 -1.52 15.11
CA ARG A 184 -22.58 -1.59 15.84
C ARG A 184 -22.70 -2.88 16.65
N ASP A 185 -22.13 -3.97 16.14
CA ASP A 185 -22.10 -5.24 16.85
C ASP A 185 -20.88 -5.36 17.79
N LYS A 186 -21.03 -4.82 19.01
CA LYS A 186 -20.02 -4.90 20.07
C LYS A 186 -19.62 -6.33 20.43
N THR A 187 -20.45 -7.34 20.12
CA THR A 187 -20.16 -8.75 20.44
C THR A 187 -19.15 -9.37 19.48
N MET A 188 -19.09 -8.91 18.23
CA MET A 188 -18.10 -9.37 17.25
C MET A 188 -16.69 -8.85 17.57
N ILE A 189 -16.55 -7.59 18.00
CA ILE A 189 -15.24 -7.04 18.40
C ILE A 189 -14.66 -7.81 19.60
N ALA A 190 -15.51 -8.26 20.55
CA ALA A 190 -15.10 -9.04 21.71
C ALA A 190 -14.85 -10.55 21.42
N ASN A 191 -15.56 -11.13 20.45
CA ASN A 191 -15.40 -12.55 20.10
C ASN A 191 -14.26 -12.80 19.12
N THR A 192 -13.84 -11.79 18.34
CA THR A 192 -12.65 -11.92 17.48
C THR A 192 -11.34 -11.94 18.29
N SER A 193 -11.35 -11.44 19.54
CA SER A 193 -10.22 -11.52 20.49
C SER A 193 -10.17 -12.80 21.34
N HIS A 194 -11.28 -13.54 21.46
CA HIS A 194 -11.33 -14.76 22.27
C HIS A 194 -11.06 -16.06 21.49
N ASP A 195 -11.34 -16.10 20.19
CA ASP A 195 -11.14 -17.32 19.37
C ASP A 195 -9.68 -17.54 18.90
N LEU A 196 -8.77 -16.59 19.18
CA LEU A 196 -7.34 -16.73 18.87
C LEU A 196 -6.55 -17.52 19.95
N HIS A 197 -7.13 -17.74 21.13
CA HIS A 197 -6.44 -18.39 22.24
C HIS A 197 -6.56 -19.92 22.28
N THR A 198 -7.35 -20.54 21.39
CA THR A 198 -7.62 -22.00 21.42
C THR A 198 -7.38 -22.73 20.11
N GLN A 199 -6.92 -22.06 19.04
CA GLN A 199 -6.48 -22.75 17.83
C GLN A 199 -4.96 -22.60 17.64
N PRO A 200 -4.23 -23.69 17.33
CA PRO A 200 -2.81 -23.59 17.00
C PRO A 200 -2.65 -22.63 15.83
N ILE A 201 -1.80 -21.60 15.98
CA ILE A 201 -1.51 -20.58 14.96
C ILE A 201 -1.19 -21.19 13.59
N GLN A 202 -0.67 -22.43 13.55
CA GLN A 202 -0.47 -23.22 12.33
C GLN A 202 -1.75 -23.48 11.52
N LEU A 203 -2.91 -23.68 12.14
CA LEU A 203 -4.20 -23.92 11.46
C LEU A 203 -4.78 -22.63 10.85
N LEU A 204 -4.56 -21.48 11.50
CA LEU A 204 -4.97 -20.16 11.02
C LEU A 204 -4.09 -19.67 9.85
N LEU A 205 -2.77 -19.87 9.93
CA LEU A 205 -1.86 -19.56 8.81
C LEU A 205 -2.13 -20.45 7.59
N ARG A 206 -2.42 -21.75 7.80
CA ARG A 206 -2.72 -22.69 6.71
C ARG A 206 -4.08 -22.43 6.06
N ARG A 207 -5.11 -22.03 6.84
CA ARG A 207 -6.41 -21.60 6.29
C ARG A 207 -6.31 -20.27 5.55
N SER A 208 -5.55 -19.30 6.06
CA SER A 208 -5.32 -18.02 5.38
C SER A 208 -4.51 -18.17 4.10
N LEU A 209 -3.52 -19.07 4.07
CA LEU A 209 -2.77 -19.40 2.84
C LEU A 209 -3.65 -20.14 1.81
N LEU A 210 -4.56 -21.01 2.25
CA LEU A 210 -5.50 -21.72 1.36
C LEU A 210 -6.63 -20.81 0.84
N SER A 211 -7.10 -19.83 1.62
CA SER A 211 -8.06 -18.82 1.13
C SER A 211 -7.41 -17.74 0.26
N LEU A 212 -6.10 -17.49 0.42
CA LEU A 212 -5.31 -16.64 -0.49
C LEU A 212 -5.07 -17.28 -1.87
N GLN A 213 -5.31 -18.58 -2.03
CA GLN A 213 -5.20 -19.30 -3.31
C GLN A 213 -6.51 -19.36 -4.11
N GLN A 214 -7.62 -18.86 -3.57
CA GLN A 214 -8.93 -18.90 -4.23
C GLN A 214 -9.58 -17.52 -4.33
N GLU A 215 -9.10 -16.67 -5.26
CA GLU A 215 -9.92 -15.61 -5.86
C GLU A 215 -9.60 -15.56 -7.37
N PRO A 216 -10.58 -15.24 -8.23
CA PRO A 216 -10.60 -15.64 -9.63
C PRO A 216 -9.68 -14.78 -10.50
N GLU A 217 -8.99 -15.42 -11.44
CA GLU A 217 -8.34 -14.77 -12.57
C GLU A 217 -9.37 -13.92 -13.35
N GLY A 218 -9.38 -12.62 -13.14
CA GLY A 218 -10.41 -11.78 -13.76
C GLY A 218 -10.41 -10.30 -13.40
N PHE A 219 -9.26 -9.67 -13.24
CA PHE A 219 -9.18 -8.20 -13.13
C PHE A 219 -8.21 -7.63 -14.17
N GLY A 220 -8.56 -7.83 -15.45
CA GLY A 220 -8.03 -7.06 -16.57
C GLY A 220 -8.88 -5.80 -16.78
N ALA A 221 -8.28 -4.63 -16.63
CA ALA A 221 -8.89 -3.36 -17.00
C ALA A 221 -9.30 -3.40 -18.48
N ARG A 222 -10.62 -3.42 -18.76
CA ARG A 222 -11.12 -3.11 -20.11
C ARG A 222 -11.19 -1.60 -20.24
N SER A 223 -10.25 -1.04 -21.01
CA SER A 223 -10.34 0.29 -21.59
C SER A 223 -11.64 0.40 -22.39
N GLY A 224 -12.48 1.37 -22.04
CA GLY A 224 -13.69 1.68 -22.79
C GLY A 224 -13.34 2.22 -24.17
N ALA A 225 -13.73 1.49 -25.22
CA ALA A 225 -13.81 2.04 -26.56
C ALA A 225 -15.12 2.83 -26.68
N ILE A 226 -14.96 4.10 -27.05
CA ILE A 226 -16.04 5.05 -27.33
C ILE A 226 -16.84 4.54 -28.53
N SER A 227 -18.15 4.48 -28.36
CA SER A 227 -19.13 4.23 -29.40
C SER A 227 -19.35 5.49 -30.23
N GLU A 228 -19.05 5.44 -31.53
CA GLU A 228 -19.66 6.31 -32.53
C GLU A 228 -20.44 5.46 -33.54
N GLY A 229 -21.68 5.89 -33.79
CA GLY A 229 -22.68 5.15 -34.53
C GLY A 229 -22.73 5.46 -36.03
N ARG A 230 -23.29 4.48 -36.75
CA ARG A 230 -24.10 4.57 -37.98
C ARG A 230 -23.52 5.36 -39.17
N SER A 231 -23.37 4.68 -40.31
CA SER A 231 -24.37 4.73 -41.41
C SER A 231 -24.02 3.79 -42.57
N HIS A 232 -25.09 3.31 -43.20
CA HIS A 232 -25.15 2.48 -44.41
C HIS A 232 -24.39 3.07 -45.61
N ALA A 233 -23.77 2.22 -46.43
CA ALA A 233 -23.96 2.21 -47.89
C ALA A 233 -23.31 0.97 -48.51
N ALA A 234 -24.14 0.15 -49.16
CA ALA A 234 -23.73 -0.92 -50.06
C ALA A 234 -23.34 -0.33 -51.40
N ILE A 235 -22.19 -0.73 -51.97
CA ILE A 235 -21.92 -0.65 -53.40
C ILE A 235 -21.25 -1.95 -53.85
N ARG A 236 -22.00 -2.69 -54.68
CA ARG A 236 -21.54 -3.73 -55.59
C ARG A 236 -20.51 -3.16 -56.57
N LEU A 237 -19.43 -3.89 -56.84
CA LEU A 237 -18.92 -4.00 -58.20
C LEU A 237 -18.55 -5.46 -58.49
N ASP A 238 -19.29 -6.02 -59.43
CA ASP A 238 -18.98 -7.23 -60.18
C ASP A 238 -17.68 -7.05 -60.97
N GLY A 239 -16.95 -8.15 -61.20
CA GLY A 239 -15.83 -8.16 -62.12
C GLY A 239 -14.94 -9.39 -61.95
N GLY A 240 -15.43 -10.55 -62.36
CA GLY A 240 -14.61 -11.75 -62.47
C GLY A 240 -13.56 -11.64 -63.57
N ILE A 241 -12.50 -12.44 -63.47
CA ILE A 241 -11.88 -13.19 -64.57
C ILE A 241 -11.16 -14.40 -63.95
N GLN A 242 -11.43 -15.57 -64.52
CA GLN A 242 -10.82 -16.85 -64.21
C GLN A 242 -9.42 -17.00 -64.80
N SER A 243 -8.69 -17.95 -64.20
CA SER A 243 -7.73 -18.88 -64.81
C SER A 243 -6.26 -18.42 -64.96
N GLY A 244 -5.35 -19.30 -64.52
CA GLY A 244 -3.93 -19.21 -64.81
C GLY A 244 -3.02 -19.87 -63.77
N SER A 245 -3.04 -21.20 -63.66
CA SER A 245 -1.95 -21.95 -63.02
C SER A 245 -0.72 -21.98 -63.94
N ARG A 246 0.47 -21.63 -63.43
CA ARG A 246 1.75 -22.37 -63.55
C ARG A 246 2.96 -21.52 -63.11
N THR A 247 3.57 -21.96 -62.00
CA THR A 247 5.00 -22.23 -61.73
C THR A 247 6.15 -21.43 -62.38
N LEU A 248 7.18 -21.22 -61.52
CA LEU A 248 8.65 -21.20 -61.74
C LEU A 248 9.36 -19.88 -62.11
N SER A 249 10.12 -19.30 -61.16
CA SER A 249 11.59 -19.47 -61.03
C SER A 249 12.29 -18.23 -60.44
N ILE A 250 13.31 -18.53 -59.63
CA ILE A 250 14.28 -17.66 -58.95
C ILE A 250 15.35 -17.15 -59.93
N ARG A 251 15.88 -15.94 -59.69
CA ARG A 251 17.28 -15.42 -59.86
C ARG A 251 17.34 -14.06 -60.57
N GLY A 252 18.14 -13.17 -59.98
CA GLY A 252 18.55 -11.87 -60.52
C GLY A 252 18.50 -10.79 -59.46
#